data_AF-A0A0D6KEP2-F1
#
_entry.id   AF-A0A0D6KEP2-F1
#
_cell.length_a   1.000
_cell.length_b   1.000
_cell.length_c   1.000
_cell.angle_alpha   90.00
_cell.angle_beta   90.00
_cell.angle_gamma   90.00
#
_symmetry.space_group_name_H-M   'P 1'
#
loop_
_entity.id
_entity.type
_entity.pdbx_description
1 polymer ?
#
loop_
_entity_poly.entity_id
_entity_poly.type
_entity_poly.pdbx_seq_one_letter_code
_entity_poly.pdbx_strand_id
1 'polypeptide(L)' 'MQKASRLAEANTSEFADWAGAISGKLGERTENGFEVIDAGIQIFEKKVKEPKPEEGAAVAEAGASS' A
#
# COMPACT_ATOMS: atom_id res chain seq x y z
N MET A 1 16.56 40.08 6.85
CA MET A 1 16.44 38.96 5.90
C MET A 1 15.54 37.90 6.52
N GLN A 2 14.29 37.77 6.09
CA GLN A 2 13.43 36.64 6.46
C GLN A 2 12.76 36.12 5.18
N LYS A 3 13.48 35.28 4.43
CA LYS A 3 12.95 34.54 3.28
C LYS A 3 13.55 33.14 3.33
N ALA A 4 12.87 32.19 3.95
CA ALA A 4 13.07 30.74 3.71
C ALA A 4 12.19 29.81 4.59
N SER A 5 10.89 30.10 4.83
CA SER A 5 10.03 29.07 5.47
C SER A 5 8.54 29.22 5.17
N ARG A 6 8.17 29.52 3.92
CA ARG A 6 6.76 29.50 3.47
C ARG A 6 6.55 28.75 2.14
N LEU A 7 7.51 27.92 1.73
CA LEU A 7 7.42 27.15 0.48
C LEU A 7 7.29 25.63 0.70
N ALA A 8 7.21 25.17 1.94
CA ALA A 8 7.19 23.73 2.25
C ALA A 8 5.86 23.25 2.83
N GLU A 9 4.76 23.97 2.62
CA GLU A 9 3.41 23.40 2.79
C GLU A 9 3.04 22.66 1.51
N ALA A 10 3.83 21.62 1.16
CA ALA A 10 3.37 20.65 0.18
C ALA A 10 2.15 19.98 0.81
N ASN A 11 0.97 20.35 0.33
CA ASN A 11 -0.30 19.81 0.81
C ASN A 11 -0.23 18.28 0.67
N THR A 12 -0.17 17.59 1.81
CA THR A 12 0.00 16.13 1.85
C THR A 12 -1.11 15.39 1.08
N SER A 13 -2.23 16.08 0.83
CA SER A 13 -3.38 15.58 0.05
C SER A 13 -3.12 15.48 -1.46
N GLU A 14 -2.09 16.15 -1.99
CA GLU A 14 -1.79 16.18 -3.43
C GLU A 14 -0.81 15.07 -3.86
N PHE A 15 -0.26 14.30 -2.90
CA PHE A 15 0.62 13.19 -3.23
C PHE A 15 -0.22 11.98 -3.63
N ALA A 16 0.02 11.46 -4.83
CA ALA A 16 -0.54 10.19 -5.25
C ALA A 16 -0.12 9.09 -4.27
N ASP A 17 -1.05 8.19 -3.94
CA ASP A 17 -0.72 6.96 -3.23
C ASP A 17 0.12 6.06 -4.15
N TRP A 18 1.17 5.44 -3.62
CA TRP A 18 1.99 4.49 -4.36
C TRP A 18 1.95 3.11 -3.70
N ALA A 19 1.85 2.07 -4.51
CA ALA A 19 1.93 0.67 -4.08
C ALA A 19 3.10 -0.02 -4.77
N GLY A 20 3.79 -0.91 -4.06
CA GLY A 20 4.89 -1.69 -4.59
C GLY A 20 4.65 -3.18 -4.41
N ALA A 21 5.05 -3.98 -5.39
CA ALA A 21 5.18 -5.42 -5.27
C ALA A 21 6.67 -5.79 -5.35
N ILE A 22 7.12 -6.56 -4.36
CA ILE A 22 8.47 -7.14 -4.34
C ILE A 22 8.31 -8.62 -4.70
N SER A 23 9.06 -9.06 -5.70
CA SER A 23 9.07 -10.43 -6.19
C SER A 23 10.51 -10.88 -6.43
N GLY A 24 10.68 -12.15 -6.71
CA GLY A 24 11.99 -12.72 -6.98
C GLY A 24 12.03 -14.21 -6.72
N LYS A 25 13.15 -14.81 -7.07
CA LYS A 25 13.43 -16.22 -6.83
C LYS A 25 14.61 -16.33 -5.86
N LEU A 26 14.37 -16.98 -4.74
CA LEU A 26 15.42 -17.34 -3.80
C LEU A 26 16.00 -18.71 -4.19
N GLY A 27 17.31 -18.80 -4.10
CA GLY A 27 18.10 -19.99 -4.32
C GLY A 27 18.41 -20.73 -3.03
N GLU A 28 19.60 -21.29 -2.96
CA GLU A 28 19.99 -22.09 -1.81
C GLU A 28 20.12 -21.24 -0.53
N ARG A 29 19.86 -21.91 0.60
CA ARG A 29 20.06 -21.30 1.92
C ARG A 29 21.55 -21.26 2.23
N THR A 30 22.03 -20.09 2.60
CA THR A 30 23.39 -19.84 3.06
C THR A 30 23.40 -19.62 4.58
N GLU A 31 24.58 -19.53 5.18
CA GLU A 31 24.74 -19.28 6.62
C GLU A 31 24.09 -17.96 7.07
N ASN A 32 24.02 -16.97 6.16
CA ASN A 32 23.52 -15.62 6.45
C ASN A 32 22.15 -15.32 5.83
N GLY A 33 21.51 -16.29 5.16
CA GLY A 33 20.23 -16.07 4.50
C GLY A 33 20.00 -16.99 3.31
N PHE A 34 19.56 -16.41 2.19
CA PHE A 34 19.34 -17.14 0.93
C PHE A 34 20.06 -16.41 -0.20
N GLU A 35 20.55 -17.17 -1.18
CA GLU A 35 20.96 -16.60 -2.45
C GLU A 35 19.74 -15.99 -3.16
N VAL A 36 19.88 -14.80 -3.74
CA VAL A 36 18.84 -14.19 -4.57
C VAL A 36 19.20 -14.49 -6.03
N ILE A 37 18.47 -15.42 -6.65
CA ILE A 37 18.69 -15.82 -8.05
C ILE A 37 18.11 -14.77 -8.99
N ASP A 38 16.94 -14.24 -8.66
CA ASP A 38 16.26 -13.22 -9.45
C ASP A 38 15.49 -12.27 -8.55
N ALA A 39 15.45 -10.99 -8.90
CA ALA A 39 14.80 -9.95 -8.11
C ALA A 39 13.91 -9.08 -9.00
N GLY A 40 12.67 -8.91 -8.55
CA GLY A 40 11.66 -8.10 -9.22
C GLY A 40 11.09 -7.05 -8.29
N ILE A 41 10.98 -5.82 -8.79
CA ILE A 41 10.26 -4.75 -8.11
C ILE A 41 9.31 -4.13 -9.14
N GLN A 42 8.04 -4.04 -8.77
CA GLN A 42 7.02 -3.36 -9.58
C GLN A 42 6.39 -2.26 -8.74
N ILE A 43 6.34 -1.06 -9.31
CA ILE A 43 5.78 0.12 -8.66
C ILE A 43 4.53 0.54 -9.42
N PHE A 44 3.45 0.79 -8.68
CA PHE A 44 2.16 1.20 -9.19
C PHE A 44 1.74 2.50 -8.53
N GLU A 45 1.38 3.49 -9.33
CA GLU A 45 0.67 4.66 -8.84
C GLU A 45 -0.79 4.25 -8.59
N LYS A 46 -1.23 4.29 -7.33
CA LYS A 46 -2.59 3.98 -6.94
C LYS A 46 -3.46 5.18 -7.28
N LYS A 47 -4.02 5.18 -8.48
CA LYS A 47 -5.07 6.13 -8.84
C LYS A 47 -6.26 5.91 -7.93
N VAL A 48 -6.63 6.94 -7.16
CA VAL A 48 -7.81 6.92 -6.29
C VAL A 48 -9.02 6.66 -7.17
N LYS A 49 -9.56 5.44 -7.10
CA LYS A 49 -10.89 5.14 -7.62
C LYS A 49 -11.85 5.53 -6.52
N GLU A 50 -12.76 6.44 -6.82
CA GLU A 50 -13.76 6.93 -5.86
C GLU A 50 -14.35 5.73 -5.09
N PRO A 51 -14.40 5.78 -3.75
CA PRO A 51 -14.93 4.68 -2.97
C PRO A 51 -16.37 4.45 -3.39
N LYS A 52 -16.64 3.31 -4.05
CA LYS A 52 -18.01 2.83 -4.18
C LYS A 52 -18.48 2.56 -2.75
N PRO A 53 -19.60 3.14 -2.30
CA PRO A 53 -20.09 2.93 -0.95
C PRO A 53 -20.24 1.43 -0.70
N GLU A 54 -19.58 0.96 0.37
CA GLU A 54 -19.75 -0.37 0.92
C GLU A 54 -21.17 -0.45 1.49
N GLU A 55 -22.12 -0.91 0.68
CA GLU A 55 -23.40 -1.38 1.18
C GLU A 55 -23.28 -2.88 1.41
N GLY A 56 -23.11 -3.28 2.68
CA GLY A 56 -22.97 -4.69 3.01
C GLY A 56 -22.67 -5.04 4.47
N ALA A 57 -23.00 -4.18 5.44
CA ALA A 57 -22.90 -4.49 6.86
C ALA A 57 -24.28 -4.44 7.53
N ALA A 58 -25.20 -5.31 7.12
CA ALA A 58 -26.49 -5.48 7.80
C ALA A 58 -27.21 -6.80 7.48
N VAL A 59 -26.59 -7.98 7.66
CA VAL A 59 -27.37 -9.19 7.97
C VAL A 59 -26.55 -10.16 8.82
N ALA A 60 -26.53 -9.93 10.13
CA ALA A 60 -26.17 -10.96 11.12
C ALA A 60 -26.88 -10.67 12.45
N GLU A 61 -28.20 -10.49 12.42
CA GLU A 61 -29.02 -10.63 13.62
C GLU A 61 -30.39 -11.20 13.24
N ALA A 62 -30.48 -12.53 13.12
CA ALA A 62 -31.72 -13.29 13.21
C ALA A 62 -31.37 -14.77 13.28
N GLY A 63 -31.15 -15.28 14.49
CA GLY A 63 -30.88 -16.71 14.69
C GLY A 63 -30.55 -17.09 16.13
N ALA A 64 -31.46 -16.82 17.07
CA ALA A 64 -31.49 -17.52 18.36
C ALA A 64 -32.84 -17.28 19.06
N SER A 65 -33.90 -17.93 18.58
CA SER A 65 -35.06 -18.28 19.42
C SER A 65 -35.80 -19.44 18.77
N SER A 66 -35.50 -20.65 19.23
CA SER A 66 -36.40 -21.81 19.25
C SER A 66 -35.93 -22.74 20.36
#